data_AF-A0A9P7XWR7-F1
#
_entry.id   AF-A0A9P7XWR7-F1
#
_cell.length_a   1.000
_cell.length_b   1.000
_cell.length_c   1.000
_cell.angle_alpha   90.00
_cell.angle_beta   90.00
_cell.angle_gamma   90.00
#
_symmetry.space_group_name_H-M   'P 1'
#
loop_
_entity.id
_entity.type
_entity.pdbx_description
1 polymer ?
#
loop_
_entity_poly.entity_id
_entity_poly.type
_entity_poly.pdbx_seq_one_letter_code
_entity_poly.pdbx_strand_id
1 'polypeptide(L)'
;MVDLTQQTDITTFAHCYGGIVEIDLRQLLKQQSTIRHHQAWTSQRRVKRAIPDIDDVEWNSTLAYVHDRHAVFTFYSNSKDSHQRTHHIKKLHGMLPTLNSMQARKPNLYPTCVCRRCELENEDNDHVWKCPSAAETTTEIWKEAMGKINEWGVQATNSYNAARKREYKRAVDRGRQVPRPVPIHWWPPSDADHVRGFSSIGGARAVHSGSPALDRDEKPMWNVSDLLRGITPLSMLTEWSAVFRTPMSIAKTVLHKFVGYLEAQASELIWKPRCSATIAWEQTQGISAKNKTSKYTGPRGDWSQGYGYITHDGFSATIVAQSQVLDRTATGGWCTEEFGL
;
A
#
# COMPACT_ATOMS: atom_id res chain seq x y z
N MET A 1 2.92 37.37 -40.63
CA MET A 1 2.16 37.01 -39.41
C MET A 1 1.07 36.06 -39.89
N VAL A 2 1.20 34.76 -39.64
CA VAL A 2 0.25 33.76 -40.17
C VAL A 2 -0.97 33.76 -39.26
N ASP A 3 -2.13 34.14 -39.82
CA ASP A 3 -3.42 34.12 -39.15
C ASP A 3 -3.93 32.67 -39.07
N LEU A 4 -3.89 32.09 -37.87
CA LEU A 4 -4.28 30.71 -37.60
C LEU A 4 -5.81 30.52 -37.54
N THR A 5 -6.61 31.57 -37.69
CA THR A 5 -8.08 31.49 -37.60
C THR A 5 -8.75 31.03 -38.91
N GLN A 6 -7.99 30.93 -40.01
CA GLN A 6 -8.52 30.57 -41.33
C GLN A 6 -8.24 29.13 -41.78
N GLN A 7 -7.57 28.30 -40.98
CA GLN A 7 -7.36 26.90 -41.34
C GLN A 7 -8.42 25.99 -40.72
N THR A 8 -9.41 25.63 -41.54
CA THR A 8 -10.27 24.46 -41.31
C THR A 8 -9.38 23.22 -41.26
N ASP A 9 -9.37 22.57 -40.09
CA ASP A 9 -8.69 21.31 -39.77
C ASP A 9 -7.16 21.31 -39.89
N ILE A 10 -6.47 22.03 -38.98
CA ILE A 10 -5.06 21.74 -38.67
C ILE A 10 -5.00 20.39 -37.93
N THR A 11 -4.92 19.29 -38.67
CA THR A 11 -4.51 18.00 -38.11
C THR A 11 -3.02 18.08 -37.78
N THR A 12 -2.70 18.36 -36.51
CA THR A 12 -1.33 18.30 -36.02
C THR A 12 -0.99 16.86 -35.65
N PHE A 13 -0.06 16.25 -36.37
CA PHE A 13 0.46 14.92 -36.07
C PHE A 13 1.69 15.07 -35.18
N ALA A 14 1.66 14.48 -33.98
CA ALA A 14 2.86 14.40 -33.16
C ALA A 14 3.81 13.37 -33.78
N HIS A 15 5.09 13.69 -33.87
CA HIS A 15 6.12 12.72 -34.24
C HIS A 15 6.91 12.32 -32.99
N CYS A 16 7.09 11.02 -32.78
CA CYS A 16 7.88 10.47 -31.67
C CYS A 16 8.88 9.44 -32.22
N TYR A 17 10.17 9.63 -31.97
CA TYR A 17 11.27 8.80 -32.50
C TYR A 17 11.17 8.47 -34.00
N GLY A 18 10.75 9.45 -34.81
CA GLY A 18 10.62 9.30 -36.28
C GLY A 18 9.32 8.67 -36.77
N GLY A 19 8.45 8.19 -35.88
CA GLY A 19 7.11 7.70 -36.22
C GLY A 19 6.02 8.75 -36.03
N ILE A 20 4.97 8.71 -36.87
CA ILE A 20 3.73 9.46 -36.67
C ILE A 20 2.98 8.84 -35.50
N VAL A 21 2.54 9.68 -34.56
CA VAL A 21 1.77 9.27 -33.40
C VAL A 21 0.28 9.46 -33.72
N GLU A 22 -0.42 8.36 -33.92
CA GLU A 22 -1.87 8.31 -34.24
C GLU A 22 -2.77 8.46 -33.00
N ILE A 23 -2.28 9.09 -31.93
CA ILE A 23 -3.08 9.37 -30.73
C ILE A 23 -3.26 10.87 -30.54
N ASP A 24 -4.40 11.25 -29.97
CA ASP A 24 -4.71 12.63 -29.63
C ASP A 24 -3.59 13.27 -28.79
N LEU A 25 -3.19 14.49 -29.15
CA LEU A 25 -2.06 15.20 -28.52
C LEU A 25 -2.26 15.36 -27.01
N ARG A 26 -3.50 15.64 -26.55
CA ARG A 26 -3.79 15.78 -25.12
C ARG A 26 -3.66 14.42 -24.42
N GLN A 27 -4.09 13.32 -25.04
CA GLN A 27 -3.88 11.97 -24.51
C GLN A 27 -2.39 11.62 -24.42
N LEU A 28 -1.60 11.95 -25.44
CA LEU A 28 -0.15 11.77 -25.43
C LEU A 28 0.51 12.54 -24.27
N LEU A 29 0.18 13.82 -24.10
CA LEU A 29 0.74 14.64 -23.02
C LEU A 29 0.35 14.11 -21.64
N LYS A 30 -0.89 13.63 -21.47
CA LYS A 30 -1.32 12.97 -20.23
C LYS A 30 -0.50 11.72 -19.95
N GLN A 31 -0.35 10.83 -20.94
CA GLN A 31 0.45 9.61 -20.80
C GLN A 31 1.91 9.93 -20.45
N GLN A 32 2.52 10.89 -21.14
CA GLN A 32 3.90 11.32 -20.86
C GLN A 32 4.06 11.85 -19.44
N SER A 33 3.11 12.68 -18.98
CA SER A 33 3.08 13.19 -17.61
C SER A 33 2.94 12.06 -16.59
N THR A 34 2.01 11.12 -16.81
CA THR A 34 1.82 9.95 -15.94
C THR A 34 3.08 9.10 -15.85
N ILE A 35 3.74 8.81 -16.98
CA ILE A 35 4.98 8.03 -17.03
C ILE A 35 6.10 8.74 -16.27
N ARG A 36 6.29 10.04 -16.50
CA ARG A 36 7.31 10.83 -15.80
C ARG A 36 7.09 10.85 -14.29
N HIS A 37 5.86 11.07 -13.84
CA HIS A 37 5.53 11.05 -12.42
C HIS A 37 5.76 9.67 -11.79
N HIS A 38 5.34 8.61 -12.48
CA HIS A 38 5.58 7.24 -12.03
C HIS A 38 7.08 6.97 -11.91
N GLN A 39 7.87 7.21 -12.97
CA GLN A 39 9.33 7.04 -12.95
C GLN A 39 10.00 7.86 -11.84
N ALA A 40 9.61 9.13 -11.67
CA ALA A 40 10.13 9.99 -10.62
C ALA A 40 9.83 9.39 -9.24
N TRP A 41 8.60 8.92 -9.02
CA TRP A 41 8.20 8.30 -7.77
C TRP A 41 8.91 6.95 -7.51
N THR A 42 8.93 6.03 -8.46
CA THR A 42 9.60 4.71 -8.32
C THR A 42 11.11 4.85 -8.16
N SER A 43 11.72 5.89 -8.71
CA SER A 43 13.16 6.16 -8.57
C SER A 43 13.58 6.58 -7.16
N GLN A 44 12.64 7.02 -6.31
CA GLN A 44 12.95 7.50 -4.97
C GLN A 44 13.54 6.39 -4.09
N ARG A 45 14.67 6.68 -3.43
CA ARG A 45 15.35 5.73 -2.53
C ARG A 45 14.43 5.12 -1.47
N ARG A 46 13.52 5.92 -0.92
CA ARG A 46 12.53 5.46 0.07
C ARG A 46 11.56 4.42 -0.51
N VAL A 47 11.11 4.62 -1.76
CA VAL A 47 10.19 3.69 -2.42
C VAL A 47 10.92 2.38 -2.69
N LYS A 48 12.12 2.44 -3.28
CA LYS A 48 12.95 1.24 -3.53
C LYS A 48 13.30 0.45 -2.26
N ARG A 49 13.46 1.14 -1.12
CA ARG A 49 13.72 0.48 0.17
C ARG A 49 12.46 -0.17 0.75
N ALA A 50 11.32 0.49 0.66
CA ALA A 50 10.08 0.05 1.29
C ALA A 50 9.27 -0.94 0.42
N ILE A 51 9.49 -0.92 -0.88
CA ILE A 51 8.80 -1.74 -1.89
C ILE A 51 9.91 -2.41 -2.73
N PRO A 52 10.32 -3.64 -2.36
CA PRO A 52 11.49 -4.30 -2.95
C PRO A 52 11.30 -4.64 -4.43
N ASP A 53 10.09 -5.06 -4.81
CA ASP A 53 9.69 -5.26 -6.19
C ASP A 53 8.43 -4.44 -6.47
N ILE A 54 8.52 -3.45 -7.35
CA ILE A 54 7.44 -2.53 -7.64
C ILE A 54 6.49 -3.04 -8.74
N ASP A 55 7.01 -3.94 -9.59
CA ASP A 55 6.31 -4.50 -10.73
C ASP A 55 5.46 -5.70 -10.30
N ASP A 56 5.91 -6.42 -9.26
CA ASP A 56 5.14 -7.49 -8.62
C ASP A 56 4.09 -6.98 -7.61
N VAL A 57 3.77 -5.68 -7.55
CA VAL A 57 2.68 -5.17 -6.71
C VAL A 57 1.36 -5.20 -7.48
N GLU A 58 0.33 -5.84 -6.93
CA GLU A 58 -1.05 -5.68 -7.38
C GLU A 58 -1.58 -4.32 -6.89
N TRP A 59 -1.34 -3.30 -7.71
CA TRP A 59 -1.63 -1.91 -7.37
C TRP A 59 -3.10 -1.62 -7.13
N ASN A 60 -4.03 -2.35 -7.75
CA ASN A 60 -5.45 -2.05 -7.55
C ASN A 60 -5.90 -2.39 -6.13
N SER A 61 -5.50 -3.55 -5.61
CA SER A 61 -5.77 -3.98 -4.24
C SER A 61 -4.99 -3.14 -3.24
N THR A 62 -3.70 -2.91 -3.50
CA THR A 62 -2.85 -2.08 -2.63
C THR A 62 -3.39 -0.65 -2.52
N LEU A 63 -3.75 -0.01 -3.64
CA LEU A 63 -4.31 1.35 -3.63
C LEU A 63 -5.74 1.40 -3.10
N ALA A 64 -6.54 0.35 -3.29
CA ALA A 64 -7.86 0.27 -2.67
C ALA A 64 -7.79 0.33 -1.13
N TYR A 65 -6.68 -0.13 -0.52
CA TYR A 65 -6.40 0.08 0.91
C TYR A 65 -5.95 1.49 1.23
N VAL A 66 -5.01 2.03 0.45
CA VAL A 66 -4.54 3.40 0.63
C VAL A 66 -5.71 4.40 0.61
N HIS A 67 -6.75 4.12 -0.19
CA HIS A 67 -7.94 4.97 -0.32
C HIS A 67 -9.15 4.51 0.52
N ASP A 68 -9.02 3.59 1.47
CA ASP A 68 -10.12 3.11 2.33
C ASP A 68 -11.36 2.64 1.56
N ARG A 69 -11.16 2.13 0.33
CA ARG A 69 -12.22 1.75 -0.62
C ARG A 69 -13.22 2.89 -0.93
N HIS A 70 -12.89 4.12 -0.59
CA HIS A 70 -13.65 5.29 -1.01
C HIS A 70 -13.38 5.57 -2.49
N ALA A 71 -14.43 5.95 -3.22
CA ALA A 71 -14.28 6.38 -4.60
C ALA A 71 -13.40 7.63 -4.63
N VAL A 72 -12.27 7.55 -5.34
CA VAL A 72 -11.29 8.64 -5.45
C VAL A 72 -11.80 9.83 -6.29
N PHE A 73 -13.02 9.71 -6.83
CA PHE A 73 -13.65 10.70 -7.72
C PHE A 73 -14.57 11.69 -7.00
N THR A 74 -14.71 11.60 -5.68
CA THR A 74 -15.49 12.58 -4.93
C THR A 74 -14.63 13.80 -4.59
N PHE A 75 -15.05 15.01 -4.98
CA PHE A 75 -14.37 16.28 -4.69
C PHE A 75 -14.40 16.70 -3.20
N TYR A 76 -14.85 15.80 -2.32
CA TYR A 76 -14.98 16.06 -0.89
C TYR A 76 -14.09 15.09 -0.13
N SER A 77 -13.24 15.64 0.74
CA SER A 77 -12.47 14.91 1.74
C SER A 77 -12.88 15.37 3.13
N ASN A 78 -12.93 14.46 4.09
CA ASN A 78 -13.06 14.83 5.51
C ASN A 78 -11.72 14.61 6.23
N SER A 79 -11.56 15.26 7.39
CA SER A 79 -10.30 15.20 8.15
C SER A 79 -9.89 13.76 8.47
N LYS A 80 -10.84 12.90 8.89
CA LYS A 80 -10.57 11.49 9.21
C LYS A 80 -10.03 10.72 8.00
N ASP A 81 -10.68 10.82 6.84
CA ASP A 81 -10.24 10.20 5.58
C ASP A 81 -8.85 10.71 5.17
N SER A 82 -8.59 12.01 5.29
CA SER A 82 -7.26 12.58 5.00
C SER A 82 -6.16 12.02 5.92
N HIS A 83 -6.45 11.88 7.22
CA HIS A 83 -5.52 11.32 8.20
C HIS A 83 -5.25 9.83 7.91
N GLN A 84 -6.29 9.04 7.63
CA GLN A 84 -6.16 7.61 7.33
C GLN A 84 -5.34 7.38 6.06
N ARG A 85 -5.66 8.10 4.97
CA ARG A 85 -4.87 8.03 3.72
C ARG A 85 -3.42 8.42 3.93
N THR A 86 -3.17 9.49 4.68
CA THR A 86 -1.81 9.93 5.02
C THR A 86 -1.06 8.85 5.80
N HIS A 87 -1.73 8.21 6.76
CA HIS A 87 -1.16 7.09 7.50
C HIS A 87 -0.83 5.91 6.59
N HIS A 88 -1.74 5.50 5.69
CA HIS A 88 -1.49 4.40 4.74
C HIS A 88 -0.34 4.71 3.77
N ILE A 89 -0.27 5.93 3.24
CA ILE A 89 0.86 6.37 2.40
C ILE A 89 2.17 6.33 3.18
N LYS A 90 2.18 6.80 4.43
CA LYS A 90 3.36 6.73 5.30
C LYS A 90 3.78 5.27 5.55
N LYS A 91 2.82 4.37 5.76
CA LYS A 91 3.06 2.92 5.97
C LYS A 91 3.65 2.25 4.73
N LEU A 92 3.04 2.47 3.56
CA LEU A 92 3.48 1.94 2.27
C LEU A 92 4.94 2.32 1.98
N HIS A 93 5.33 3.55 2.31
CA HIS A 93 6.67 4.08 2.03
C HIS A 93 7.69 3.91 3.15
N GLY A 94 7.36 3.19 4.23
CA GLY A 94 8.26 3.03 5.37
C GLY A 94 8.61 4.36 6.04
N MET A 95 7.64 5.27 6.11
CA MET A 95 7.78 6.64 6.61
C MET A 95 7.13 6.84 7.98
N LEU A 96 6.68 5.76 8.62
CA LEU A 96 6.12 5.78 9.96
C LEU A 96 7.12 6.32 11.00
N PRO A 97 6.63 6.97 12.05
CA PRO A 97 7.46 7.56 13.11
C PRO A 97 8.02 6.50 14.05
N THR A 98 9.10 5.86 13.64
CA THR A 98 9.88 4.91 14.43
C THR A 98 10.87 5.62 15.34
N LEU A 99 11.33 4.98 16.41
CA LEU A 99 12.29 5.57 17.34
C LEU A 99 13.62 5.86 16.66
N ASN A 100 14.06 5.06 15.67
CA ASN A 100 15.24 5.42 14.88
C ASN A 100 15.07 6.75 14.14
N SER A 101 13.87 7.00 13.61
CA SER A 101 13.57 8.20 12.84
C SER A 101 13.39 9.41 13.75
N MET A 102 12.84 9.19 14.95
CA MET A 102 12.71 10.22 15.98
C MET A 102 14.06 10.61 16.57
N GLN A 103 14.93 9.63 16.85
CA GLN A 103 16.33 9.85 17.26
C GLN A 103 17.10 10.61 16.18
N ALA A 104 17.03 10.19 14.91
CA ALA A 104 17.72 10.89 13.83
C ALA A 104 17.29 12.37 13.70
N ARG A 105 16.00 12.66 13.94
CA ARG A 105 15.43 14.03 13.91
C ARG A 105 15.81 14.87 15.11
N LYS A 106 15.73 14.30 16.32
CA LYS A 106 15.95 15.00 17.59
C LYS A 106 16.71 14.11 18.59
N PRO A 107 18.03 13.93 18.41
CA PRO A 107 18.85 13.08 19.28
C PRO A 107 18.76 13.47 20.75
N ASN A 108 18.69 14.77 21.04
CA ASN A 108 18.59 15.27 22.42
C ASN A 108 17.28 14.86 23.12
N LEU A 109 16.21 14.64 22.34
CA LEU A 109 14.90 14.26 22.87
C LEU A 109 14.75 12.73 22.93
N TYR A 110 15.39 12.02 22.00
CA TYR A 110 15.35 10.56 21.90
C TYR A 110 16.78 10.02 21.92
N PRO A 111 17.38 9.82 23.11
CA PRO A 111 18.79 9.42 23.22
C PRO A 111 19.06 7.99 22.75
N THR A 112 18.04 7.13 22.71
CA THR A 112 18.12 5.76 22.22
C THR A 112 16.95 5.47 21.28
N CYS A 113 17.16 4.55 20.33
CA CYS A 113 16.13 4.05 19.44
C CYS A 113 15.65 2.62 19.75
N VAL A 114 16.02 2.07 20.92
CA VAL A 114 15.53 0.76 21.39
C VAL A 114 14.01 0.75 21.50
N CYS A 115 13.38 -0.28 20.94
CA CYS A 115 11.93 -0.47 20.91
C CYS A 115 11.32 -0.46 22.31
N ARG A 116 10.25 0.31 22.52
CA ARG A 116 9.54 0.41 23.81
C ARG A 116 8.57 -0.73 24.12
N ARG A 117 8.44 -1.69 23.21
CA ARG A 117 7.62 -2.90 23.43
C ARG A 117 8.43 -4.12 23.80
N CYS A 118 9.54 -4.36 23.09
CA CYS A 118 10.38 -5.51 23.35
C CYS A 118 11.61 -5.18 24.20
N GLU A 119 12.12 -3.95 24.10
CA GLU A 119 13.36 -3.52 24.77
C GLU A 119 14.61 -4.35 24.38
N LEU A 120 14.53 -5.14 23.29
CA LEU A 120 15.61 -6.01 22.82
C LEU A 120 16.41 -5.40 21.66
N GLU A 121 15.72 -4.79 20.70
CA GLU A 121 16.31 -4.33 19.44
C GLU A 121 15.99 -2.85 19.17
N ASN A 122 16.76 -2.23 18.27
CA ASN A 122 16.46 -0.90 17.77
C ASN A 122 15.20 -0.92 16.89
N GLU A 123 14.31 0.02 17.13
CA GLU A 123 13.06 0.13 16.39
C GLU A 123 13.24 0.94 15.10
N ASP A 124 13.32 0.21 14.00
CA ASP A 124 13.20 0.73 12.65
C ASP A 124 11.83 0.38 12.03
N ASN A 125 11.65 0.64 10.73
CA ASN A 125 10.36 0.41 10.07
C ASN A 125 9.99 -1.06 9.92
N ASP A 126 10.98 -1.96 9.87
CA ASP A 126 10.73 -3.40 9.74
C ASP A 126 10.48 -4.02 11.12
N HIS A 127 11.26 -3.61 12.13
CA HIS A 127 11.10 -4.05 13.51
C HIS A 127 9.68 -3.81 14.04
N VAL A 128 9.01 -2.71 13.67
CA VAL A 128 7.61 -2.46 14.10
C VAL A 128 6.69 -3.65 13.82
N TRP A 129 6.86 -4.30 12.67
CA TRP A 129 6.02 -5.40 12.22
C TRP A 129 6.58 -6.78 12.56
N LYS A 130 7.89 -6.87 12.86
CA LYS A 130 8.59 -8.10 13.27
C LYS A 130 8.91 -8.15 14.76
N CYS A 131 8.38 -7.21 15.54
CA CYS A 131 8.71 -7.05 16.95
C CYS A 131 8.43 -8.37 17.70
N PRO A 132 9.38 -8.89 18.50
CA PRO A 132 9.17 -10.13 19.26
C PRO A 132 7.93 -10.09 20.16
N SER A 133 7.66 -8.94 20.80
CA SER A 133 6.47 -8.71 21.62
C SER A 133 5.15 -8.61 20.82
N ALA A 134 5.19 -8.77 19.50
CA ALA A 134 4.03 -8.79 18.61
C ALA A 134 3.92 -10.11 17.81
N ALA A 135 4.83 -11.06 18.02
CA ALA A 135 4.90 -12.29 17.23
C ALA A 135 3.67 -13.19 17.43
N GLU A 136 3.21 -13.34 18.67
CA GLU A 136 2.00 -14.09 18.99
C GLU A 136 0.76 -13.43 18.37
N THR A 137 0.61 -12.11 18.55
CA THR A 137 -0.47 -11.33 17.92
C THR A 137 -0.45 -11.48 16.40
N THR A 138 0.71 -11.47 15.76
CA THR A 138 0.83 -11.67 14.30
C THR A 138 0.33 -13.05 13.88
N THR A 139 0.64 -14.08 14.66
CA THR A 139 0.18 -15.45 14.46
C THR A 139 -1.34 -15.57 14.61
N GLU A 140 -1.92 -14.90 15.61
CA GLU A 140 -3.37 -14.84 15.82
C GLU A 140 -4.09 -14.15 14.66
N ILE A 141 -3.63 -12.95 14.28
CA ILE A 141 -4.17 -12.19 13.14
C ILE A 141 -4.17 -13.05 11.87
N TRP A 142 -3.06 -13.73 11.61
CA TRP A 142 -2.93 -14.62 10.46
C TRP A 142 -3.93 -15.77 10.51
N LYS A 143 -4.01 -16.50 11.63
CA LYS A 143 -4.94 -17.62 11.81
C LYS A 143 -6.40 -17.19 11.60
N GLU A 144 -6.79 -16.04 12.16
CA GLU A 144 -8.13 -15.48 11.95
C GLU A 144 -8.40 -15.11 10.50
N ALA A 145 -7.42 -14.51 9.81
CA ALA A 145 -7.53 -14.17 8.40
C ALA A 145 -7.71 -15.43 7.53
N MET A 146 -6.94 -16.49 7.83
CA MET A 146 -7.05 -17.78 7.15
C MET A 146 -8.42 -18.42 7.36
N GLY A 147 -8.98 -18.35 8.58
CA GLY A 147 -10.33 -18.82 8.89
C GLY A 147 -11.44 -18.15 8.07
N LYS A 148 -11.20 -16.94 7.55
CA LYS A 148 -12.17 -16.17 6.75
C LYS A 148 -12.07 -16.41 5.24
N ILE A 149 -11.04 -17.08 4.76
CA ILE A 149 -10.80 -17.30 3.31
C ILE A 149 -12.00 -17.99 2.65
N ASN A 150 -12.56 -19.02 3.29
CA ASN A 150 -13.69 -19.75 2.73
C ASN A 150 -14.94 -18.87 2.60
N GLU A 151 -15.24 -18.06 3.61
CA GLU A 151 -16.36 -17.12 3.57
C GLU A 151 -16.18 -16.11 2.42
N TRP A 152 -14.99 -15.53 2.30
CA TRP A 152 -14.68 -14.57 1.25
C TRP A 152 -14.70 -15.20 -0.14
N GLY A 153 -14.21 -16.43 -0.28
CA GLY A 153 -14.20 -17.18 -1.53
C GLY A 153 -15.60 -17.50 -2.03
N VAL A 154 -16.50 -17.95 -1.15
CA VAL A 154 -17.92 -18.17 -1.47
C VAL A 154 -18.58 -16.86 -1.89
N GLN A 155 -18.39 -15.77 -1.14
CA GLN A 155 -18.96 -14.46 -1.47
C GLN A 155 -18.45 -13.92 -2.82
N ALA A 156 -17.16 -14.04 -3.08
CA ALA A 156 -16.53 -13.61 -4.32
C ALA A 156 -17.05 -14.43 -5.52
N THR A 157 -17.17 -15.74 -5.36
CA THR A 157 -17.69 -16.66 -6.38
C THR A 157 -19.15 -16.36 -6.71
N ASN A 158 -19.98 -16.13 -5.68
CA ASN A 158 -21.38 -15.75 -5.87
C ASN A 158 -21.51 -14.41 -6.62
N SER A 159 -20.71 -13.42 -6.24
CA SER A 159 -20.68 -12.10 -6.88
C SER A 159 -20.23 -12.20 -8.34
N TYR A 160 -19.22 -13.02 -8.62
CA TYR A 160 -18.72 -13.30 -9.96
C TYR A 160 -19.78 -13.96 -10.85
N ASN A 161 -20.43 -15.02 -10.37
CA ASN A 161 -21.52 -15.69 -11.09
C ASN A 161 -22.69 -14.74 -11.35
N ALA A 162 -23.05 -13.90 -10.38
CA ALA A 162 -24.13 -12.92 -10.51
C ALA A 162 -23.79 -11.85 -11.58
N ALA A 163 -22.55 -11.35 -11.62
CA ALA A 163 -22.11 -10.40 -12.64
C ALA A 163 -22.23 -10.99 -14.06
N ARG A 164 -21.73 -12.21 -14.26
CA ARG A 164 -21.84 -12.91 -15.55
C ARG A 164 -23.29 -13.19 -15.96
N LYS A 165 -24.16 -13.53 -15.01
CA LYS A 165 -25.60 -13.70 -15.27
C LYS A 165 -26.24 -12.38 -15.74
N ARG A 166 -25.88 -11.25 -15.14
CA ARG A 166 -26.36 -9.92 -15.55
C ARG A 166 -25.84 -9.52 -16.93
N GLU A 167 -24.58 -9.82 -17.26
CA GLU A 167 -24.00 -9.58 -18.59
C GLU A 167 -24.67 -10.41 -19.67
N TYR A 168 -24.86 -11.70 -19.41
CA TYR A 168 -25.63 -12.58 -20.30
C TYR A 168 -27.02 -12.03 -20.58
N LYS A 169 -27.77 -11.65 -19.53
CA LYS A 169 -29.10 -11.06 -19.69
C LYS A 169 -29.06 -9.79 -20.55
N ARG A 170 -28.13 -8.87 -20.26
CA ARG A 170 -27.94 -7.63 -21.04
C ARG A 170 -27.60 -7.89 -22.51
N ALA A 171 -26.87 -8.97 -22.82
CA ALA A 171 -26.56 -9.34 -24.20
C ALA A 171 -27.77 -9.91 -24.95
N VAL A 172 -28.54 -10.79 -24.29
CA VAL A 172 -29.80 -11.33 -24.83
C VAL A 172 -30.82 -10.22 -25.07
N ASP A 173 -30.99 -9.30 -24.12
CA ASP A 173 -31.90 -8.15 -24.25
C ASP A 173 -31.50 -7.22 -25.43
N ARG A 174 -30.23 -7.24 -25.85
CA ARG A 174 -29.71 -6.51 -27.03
C ARG A 174 -29.75 -7.33 -28.33
N GLY A 175 -30.43 -8.47 -28.33
CA GLY A 175 -30.55 -9.36 -29.50
C GLY A 175 -29.26 -10.11 -29.86
N ARG A 176 -28.25 -10.13 -28.98
CA ARG A 176 -27.02 -10.90 -29.23
C ARG A 176 -27.21 -12.35 -28.82
N GLN A 177 -26.84 -13.29 -29.69
CA GLN A 177 -26.71 -14.70 -29.31
C GLN A 177 -25.36 -14.91 -28.61
N VAL A 178 -25.41 -15.08 -27.30
CA VAL A 178 -24.23 -15.42 -26.48
C VAL A 178 -24.48 -16.72 -25.71
N PRO A 179 -23.45 -17.56 -25.49
CA PRO A 179 -23.60 -18.77 -24.68
C PRO A 179 -24.03 -18.45 -23.25
N ARG A 180 -24.93 -19.29 -22.69
CA ARG A 180 -25.32 -19.17 -21.27
C ARG A 180 -24.11 -19.46 -20.38
N PRO A 181 -23.77 -18.59 -19.41
CA PRO A 181 -22.64 -18.82 -18.53
C PRO A 181 -22.93 -19.99 -17.58
N VAL A 182 -21.98 -20.93 -17.50
CA VAL A 182 -21.99 -22.01 -16.51
C VAL A 182 -21.47 -21.46 -15.17
N PRO A 183 -22.24 -21.57 -14.07
CA PRO A 183 -21.77 -21.18 -12.74
C PRO A 183 -20.55 -21.98 -12.33
N ILE A 184 -19.61 -21.31 -11.66
CA ILE A 184 -18.48 -21.98 -10.99
C ILE A 184 -18.74 -22.04 -9.48
N HIS A 185 -18.14 -23.01 -8.81
CA HIS A 185 -18.27 -23.20 -7.37
C HIS A 185 -16.96 -22.93 -6.66
N TRP A 186 -17.05 -22.40 -5.43
CA TRP A 186 -15.89 -22.26 -4.57
C TRP A 186 -15.51 -23.63 -4.01
N TRP A 187 -14.23 -23.98 -4.16
CA TRP A 187 -13.66 -25.19 -3.59
C TRP A 187 -12.77 -24.77 -2.42
N PRO A 188 -13.12 -25.13 -1.17
CA PRO A 188 -12.30 -24.81 -0.02
C PRO A 188 -10.87 -25.35 -0.22
N PRO A 189 -9.83 -24.49 -0.14
CA PRO A 189 -8.45 -24.96 -0.15
C PRO A 189 -8.18 -25.89 1.04
N SER A 190 -7.37 -26.92 0.82
CA SER A 190 -6.80 -27.71 1.91
C SER A 190 -5.74 -26.93 2.69
N ASP A 191 -5.29 -27.44 3.84
CA ASP A 191 -4.17 -26.82 4.57
C ASP A 191 -2.87 -26.82 3.74
N ALA A 192 -2.62 -27.88 2.97
CA ALA A 192 -1.48 -27.94 2.05
C ALA A 192 -1.61 -26.94 0.88
N ASP A 193 -2.84 -26.66 0.43
CA ASP A 193 -3.13 -25.62 -0.54
C ASP A 193 -2.80 -24.24 0.02
N HIS A 194 -3.20 -23.96 1.26
CA HIS A 194 -2.86 -22.72 1.93
C HIS A 194 -1.35 -22.49 1.97
N VAL A 195 -0.56 -23.48 2.38
CA VAL A 195 0.90 -23.37 2.42
C VAL A 195 1.51 -23.06 1.05
N ARG A 196 0.99 -23.66 -0.03
CA ARG A 196 1.40 -23.31 -1.40
C ARG A 196 0.95 -21.93 -1.84
N GLY A 197 -0.15 -21.43 -1.31
CA GLY A 197 -0.69 -20.11 -1.63
C GLY A 197 0.15 -18.94 -1.11
N PHE A 198 1.17 -19.19 -0.30
CA PHE A 198 2.05 -18.14 0.21
C PHE A 198 3.52 -18.52 0.13
N SER A 199 3.90 -19.39 -0.82
CA SER A 199 5.30 -19.76 -1.04
C SER A 199 6.18 -18.55 -1.38
N SER A 200 5.62 -17.54 -2.05
CA SER A 200 6.31 -16.29 -2.35
C SER A 200 6.50 -15.35 -1.16
N ILE A 201 5.93 -15.68 0.02
CA ILE A 201 5.92 -14.82 1.20
C ILE A 201 6.82 -15.40 2.31
N GLY A 202 7.92 -14.72 2.56
CA GLY A 202 8.85 -14.98 3.65
C GLY A 202 8.21 -14.96 5.02
N GLY A 203 8.52 -15.98 5.83
CA GLY A 203 7.97 -16.14 7.17
C GLY A 203 6.50 -16.59 7.23
N ALA A 204 5.76 -16.61 6.12
CA ALA A 204 4.33 -16.97 6.13
C ALA A 204 4.09 -18.39 6.64
N ARG A 205 4.97 -19.34 6.30
CA ARG A 205 4.90 -20.71 6.83
C ARG A 205 5.13 -20.78 8.34
N ALA A 206 6.05 -19.97 8.87
CA ALA A 206 6.32 -19.92 10.30
C ALA A 206 5.11 -19.34 11.06
N VAL A 207 4.55 -18.24 10.55
CA VAL A 207 3.34 -17.60 11.12
C VAL A 207 2.13 -18.52 11.01
N HIS A 208 1.95 -19.22 9.88
CA HIS A 208 0.85 -20.18 9.68
C HIS A 208 0.92 -21.35 10.65
N SER A 209 2.10 -21.95 10.81
CA SER A 209 2.30 -23.10 11.70
C SER A 209 2.45 -22.72 13.18
N GLY A 210 2.70 -21.45 13.50
CA GLY A 210 3.03 -20.99 14.85
C GLY A 210 4.36 -21.54 15.38
N SER A 211 5.26 -21.98 14.49
CA SER A 211 6.56 -22.56 14.83
C SER A 211 7.65 -21.95 13.96
N PRO A 212 8.90 -21.80 14.46
CA PRO A 212 10.01 -21.37 13.63
C PRO A 212 10.26 -22.45 12.56
N ALA A 213 9.81 -22.20 11.33
CA ALA A 213 10.15 -23.07 10.21
C ALA A 213 11.62 -22.84 9.84
N LEU A 214 12.33 -23.91 9.46
CA LEU A 214 13.62 -23.76 8.80
C LEU A 214 13.38 -23.01 7.48
N ASP A 215 13.81 -21.75 7.42
CA ASP A 215 13.82 -20.97 6.18
C ASP A 215 14.65 -21.75 5.16
N ARG A 216 13.98 -22.35 4.17
CA ARG A 216 14.65 -23.00 3.04
C ARG A 216 14.98 -22.02 1.93
N ASP A 217 14.45 -20.80 2.01
CA ASP A 217 14.55 -19.80 0.95
C ASP A 217 15.48 -18.67 1.40
N GLU A 218 16.64 -18.58 0.75
CA GLU A 218 17.53 -17.43 0.90
C GLU A 218 16.81 -16.17 0.41
N LYS A 219 16.37 -15.34 1.37
CA LYS A 219 15.88 -13.97 1.17
C LYS A 219 14.67 -13.85 0.23
N PRO A 220 13.47 -14.21 0.71
CA PRO A 220 12.23 -14.06 -0.05
C PRO A 220 11.96 -12.59 -0.40
N MET A 221 11.39 -12.37 -1.60
CA MET A 221 11.15 -11.03 -2.15
C MET A 221 10.11 -10.25 -1.34
N TRP A 222 9.10 -10.96 -0.84
CA TRP A 222 8.06 -10.43 0.04
C TRP A 222 8.09 -11.14 1.38
N ASN A 223 7.58 -10.48 2.42
CA ASN A 223 7.51 -10.99 3.79
C ASN A 223 6.12 -10.72 4.38
N VAL A 224 5.79 -11.41 5.47
CA VAL A 224 4.54 -11.15 6.22
C VAL A 224 4.41 -9.69 6.62
N SER A 225 5.52 -9.02 6.98
CA SER A 225 5.51 -7.58 7.31
C SER A 225 5.04 -6.70 6.16
N ASP A 226 5.25 -7.09 4.90
CA ASP A 226 4.80 -6.34 3.73
C ASP A 226 3.26 -6.43 3.58
N LEU A 227 2.70 -7.60 3.85
CA LEU A 227 1.25 -7.82 3.85
C LEU A 227 0.57 -7.05 5.00
N LEU A 228 1.17 -7.05 6.20
CA LEU A 228 0.68 -6.26 7.35
C LEU A 228 0.73 -4.75 7.07
N ARG A 229 1.63 -4.31 6.18
CA ARG A 229 1.69 -2.93 5.69
C ARG A 229 0.65 -2.60 4.62
N GLY A 230 -0.12 -3.58 4.15
CA GLY A 230 -1.15 -3.43 3.14
C GLY A 230 -0.67 -3.61 1.69
N ILE A 231 0.56 -4.09 1.47
CA ILE A 231 1.06 -4.39 0.13
C ILE A 231 0.50 -5.74 -0.32
N THR A 232 0.02 -5.82 -1.56
CA THR A 232 -0.51 -7.05 -2.14
C THR A 232 0.38 -7.54 -3.29
N PRO A 233 1.13 -8.64 -3.13
CA PRO A 233 1.96 -9.20 -4.20
C PRO A 233 1.16 -9.86 -5.33
N LEU A 234 1.60 -9.66 -6.56
CA LEU A 234 1.05 -10.27 -7.78
C LEU A 234 1.48 -11.75 -7.88
N SER A 235 2.67 -12.09 -7.39
CA SER A 235 3.11 -13.48 -7.21
C SER A 235 2.11 -14.28 -6.38
N MET A 236 1.71 -13.73 -5.22
CA MET A 236 0.75 -14.34 -4.31
C MET A 236 -0.65 -14.42 -4.94
N LEU A 237 -1.07 -13.43 -5.72
CA LEU A 237 -2.32 -13.51 -6.50
C LEU A 237 -2.29 -14.67 -7.49
N THR A 238 -1.18 -14.86 -8.18
CA THR A 238 -0.99 -15.95 -9.15
C THR A 238 -1.04 -17.30 -8.44
N GLU A 239 -0.34 -17.44 -7.30
CA GLU A 239 -0.38 -18.61 -6.43
C GLU A 239 -1.83 -18.91 -5.98
N TRP A 240 -2.57 -17.91 -5.51
CA TRP A 240 -3.95 -18.07 -5.03
C TRP A 240 -4.91 -18.48 -6.14
N SER A 241 -4.77 -17.88 -7.33
CA SER A 241 -5.60 -18.26 -8.48
C SER A 241 -5.40 -19.73 -8.86
N ALA A 242 -4.15 -20.20 -8.85
CA ALA A 242 -3.80 -21.59 -9.14
C ALA A 242 -4.29 -22.54 -8.04
N VAL A 243 -4.00 -22.22 -6.78
CA VAL A 243 -4.36 -23.05 -5.62
C VAL A 243 -5.88 -23.18 -5.47
N PHE A 244 -6.61 -22.07 -5.55
CA PHE A 244 -8.08 -22.09 -5.42
C PHE A 244 -8.77 -22.61 -6.68
N ARG A 245 -8.05 -22.77 -7.79
CA ARG A 245 -8.59 -23.17 -9.10
C ARG A 245 -9.74 -22.26 -9.53
N THR A 246 -9.58 -20.96 -9.29
CA THR A 246 -10.59 -19.94 -9.61
C THR A 246 -10.04 -18.93 -10.61
N PRO A 247 -10.91 -18.22 -11.34
CA PRO A 247 -10.52 -17.05 -12.12
C PRO A 247 -9.79 -16.01 -11.26
N MET A 248 -8.80 -15.35 -11.86
CA MET A 248 -7.97 -14.35 -11.20
C MET A 248 -8.77 -13.22 -10.53
N SER A 249 -9.95 -12.86 -11.07
CA SER A 249 -10.84 -11.88 -10.45
C SER A 249 -11.40 -12.32 -9.09
N ILE A 250 -11.69 -13.61 -8.93
CA ILE A 250 -12.13 -14.17 -7.63
C ILE A 250 -10.94 -14.19 -6.69
N ALA A 251 -9.82 -14.80 -7.10
CA ALA A 251 -8.60 -14.85 -6.29
C ALA A 251 -8.16 -13.46 -5.82
N LYS A 252 -8.21 -12.46 -6.71
CA LYS A 252 -7.93 -11.05 -6.39
C LYS A 252 -8.87 -10.50 -5.34
N THR A 253 -10.17 -10.80 -5.43
CA THR A 253 -11.14 -10.36 -4.42
C THR A 253 -10.85 -10.96 -3.05
N VAL A 254 -10.50 -12.25 -3.01
CA VAL A 254 -10.20 -12.96 -1.75
C VAL A 254 -8.86 -12.45 -1.18
N LEU A 255 -7.82 -12.34 -2.02
CA LEU A 255 -6.51 -11.83 -1.62
C LEU A 255 -6.60 -10.40 -1.13
N HIS A 256 -7.36 -9.56 -1.84
CA HIS A 256 -7.68 -8.21 -1.40
C HIS A 256 -8.21 -8.29 0.02
N LYS A 257 -9.34 -8.97 0.25
CA LYS A 257 -9.95 -9.06 1.59
C LYS A 257 -9.00 -9.59 2.66
N PHE A 258 -8.16 -10.56 2.33
CA PHE A 258 -7.15 -11.12 3.22
C PHE A 258 -6.12 -10.07 3.66
N VAL A 259 -5.44 -9.42 2.71
CA VAL A 259 -4.45 -8.38 3.01
C VAL A 259 -5.08 -7.21 3.76
N GLY A 260 -6.32 -6.86 3.42
CA GLY A 260 -7.05 -5.81 4.14
C GLY A 260 -7.39 -6.14 5.57
N TYR A 261 -7.68 -7.41 5.85
CA TYR A 261 -7.89 -7.86 7.21
C TYR A 261 -6.57 -7.79 8.00
N LEU A 262 -5.48 -8.30 7.41
CA LEU A 262 -4.15 -8.25 8.01
C LEU A 262 -3.75 -6.81 8.35
N GLU A 263 -3.88 -5.90 7.39
CA GLU A 263 -3.53 -4.48 7.54
C GLU A 263 -4.36 -3.79 8.64
N ALA A 264 -5.68 -4.02 8.65
CA ALA A 264 -6.56 -3.42 9.63
C ALA A 264 -6.24 -3.92 11.05
N GLN A 265 -6.06 -5.24 11.21
CA GLN A 265 -5.72 -5.83 12.50
C GLN A 265 -4.30 -5.43 12.95
N ALA A 266 -3.34 -5.37 12.03
CA ALA A 266 -1.98 -4.91 12.35
C ALA A 266 -1.98 -3.45 12.82
N SER A 267 -2.81 -2.59 12.21
CA SER A 267 -2.98 -1.22 12.66
C SER A 267 -3.52 -1.13 14.10
N GLU A 268 -4.52 -1.95 14.42
CA GLU A 268 -5.19 -1.91 15.71
C GLU A 268 -4.39 -2.62 16.83
N LEU A 269 -3.80 -3.78 16.54
CA LEU A 269 -3.22 -4.67 17.54
C LEU A 269 -1.69 -4.62 17.59
N ILE A 270 -1.03 -4.06 16.58
CA ILE A 270 0.43 -3.92 16.56
C ILE A 270 0.84 -2.45 16.62
N TRP A 271 0.35 -1.63 15.69
CA TRP A 271 0.75 -0.23 15.57
C TRP A 271 0.27 0.62 16.75
N LYS A 272 -1.02 0.56 17.09
CA LYS A 272 -1.56 1.35 18.22
C LYS A 272 -0.91 0.99 19.57
N PRO A 273 -0.78 -0.30 19.99
CA PRO A 273 -0.10 -0.64 21.23
C PRO A 273 1.37 -0.18 21.26
N ARG A 274 2.07 -0.21 20.11
CA ARG A 274 3.42 0.35 19.98
C ARG A 274 3.44 1.86 20.21
N CYS A 275 2.49 2.59 19.63
CA CYS A 275 2.35 4.02 19.85
C CYS A 275 2.06 4.32 21.32
N SER A 276 1.15 3.58 21.95
CA SER A 276 0.83 3.72 23.38
C SER A 276 2.06 3.49 24.27
N ALA A 277 2.85 2.44 24.02
CA ALA A 277 4.09 2.18 24.76
C ALA A 277 5.12 3.31 24.60
N THR A 278 5.24 3.84 23.38
CA THR A 278 6.13 4.97 23.09
C THR A 278 5.68 6.24 23.81
N ILE A 279 4.37 6.54 23.80
CA ILE A 279 3.79 7.70 24.48
C ILE A 279 3.96 7.58 26.00
N ALA A 280 3.72 6.40 26.57
CA ALA A 280 3.93 6.16 28.00
C ALA A 280 5.38 6.44 28.38
N TRP A 281 6.34 5.92 27.60
CA TRP A 281 7.75 6.23 27.80
C TRP A 281 8.04 7.74 27.66
N GLU A 282 7.53 8.41 26.62
CA GLU A 282 7.70 9.86 26.43
C GLU A 282 7.22 10.65 27.65
N GLN A 283 6.09 10.27 28.25
CA GLN A 283 5.57 10.89 29.47
C GLN A 283 6.52 10.71 30.66
N THR A 284 7.12 9.53 30.84
CA THR A 284 8.13 9.31 31.89
C THR A 284 9.39 10.18 31.72
N GLN A 285 9.72 10.53 30.48
CA GLN A 285 10.87 11.37 30.16
C GLN A 285 10.52 12.87 30.12
N GLY A 286 9.27 13.25 30.43
CA GLY A 286 8.82 14.63 30.35
C GLY A 286 8.78 15.21 28.93
N ILE A 287 8.70 14.36 27.90
CA ILE A 287 8.67 14.77 26.50
C ILE A 287 7.26 15.25 26.15
N SER A 288 7.09 16.56 25.97
CA SER A 288 5.80 17.15 25.59
C SER A 288 5.63 17.30 24.08
N ALA A 289 4.38 17.50 23.62
CA ALA A 289 4.09 17.85 22.23
C ALA A 289 4.86 19.10 21.76
N LYS A 290 5.05 20.09 22.65
CA LYS A 290 5.86 21.29 22.36
C LYS A 290 7.33 20.95 22.13
N ASN A 291 7.89 19.99 22.87
CA ASN A 291 9.25 19.50 22.61
C ASN A 291 9.33 18.81 21.25
N LYS A 292 8.29 18.10 20.83
CA LYS A 292 8.23 17.40 19.53
C LYS A 292 8.09 18.37 18.35
N THR A 293 7.33 19.46 18.48
CA THR A 293 7.10 20.43 17.40
C THR A 293 8.14 21.55 17.30
N SER A 294 8.92 21.80 18.37
CA SER A 294 9.95 22.84 18.35
C SER A 294 10.98 22.65 17.23
N LYS A 295 11.50 23.74 16.67
CA LYS A 295 12.58 23.66 15.68
C LYS A 295 13.84 23.09 16.34
N TYR A 296 14.37 21.99 15.82
CA TYR A 296 15.65 21.44 16.28
C TYR A 296 16.81 22.15 15.57
N THR A 297 17.76 22.65 16.34
CA THR A 297 18.93 23.42 15.86
C THR A 297 20.25 22.70 16.09
N GLY A 298 20.25 21.53 16.73
CA GLY A 298 21.45 20.74 16.99
C GLY A 298 21.89 19.86 15.82
N PRO A 299 23.01 19.15 15.96
CA PRO A 299 23.43 18.14 14.99
C PRO A 299 22.42 17.00 14.94
N ARG A 300 21.98 16.63 13.74
CA ARG A 300 21.06 15.49 13.56
C ARG A 300 21.79 14.16 13.78
N GLY A 301 21.03 13.14 14.17
CA GLY A 301 21.56 11.79 14.35
C GLY A 301 21.81 11.08 13.02
N ASP A 302 22.24 9.83 13.09
CA ASP A 302 22.49 9.02 11.91
C ASP A 302 21.19 8.69 11.14
N TRP A 303 21.20 8.96 9.83
CA TRP A 303 20.12 8.65 8.89
C TRP A 303 20.40 7.41 8.03
N SER A 304 21.55 6.76 8.22
CA SER A 304 21.91 5.53 7.50
C SER A 304 20.89 4.41 7.78
N GLN A 305 20.36 4.36 9.01
CA GLN A 305 19.40 3.37 9.48
C GLN A 305 17.93 3.79 9.28
N GLY A 306 17.62 5.09 9.18
CA GLY A 306 16.24 5.60 9.07
C GLY A 306 16.11 6.81 8.14
N TYR A 307 15.12 6.80 7.25
CA TYR A 307 14.78 7.85 6.27
C TYR A 307 15.90 8.22 5.27
N GLY A 308 15.78 7.75 4.03
CA GLY A 308 16.45 8.40 2.89
C GLY A 308 15.81 9.77 2.65
N TYR A 309 16.52 10.85 2.98
CA TYR A 309 16.02 12.21 2.85
C TYR A 309 15.48 12.53 1.44
N ILE A 310 14.38 13.28 1.41
CA ILE A 310 13.98 14.13 0.29
C ILE A 310 15.04 15.23 0.21
N THR A 311 15.90 15.18 -0.82
CA THR A 311 16.71 16.34 -1.19
C THR A 311 15.76 17.48 -1.58
N HIS A 312 16.25 18.70 -1.46
CA HIS A 312 15.56 20.01 -1.43
C HIS A 312 14.66 20.37 -2.65
N ASP A 313 14.28 19.40 -3.47
CA ASP A 313 13.40 19.56 -4.62
C ASP A 313 12.01 19.01 -4.27
N GLY A 314 11.07 19.94 -4.08
CA GLY A 314 9.74 19.69 -3.58
C GLY A 314 8.99 18.59 -4.31
N PHE A 315 8.66 17.52 -3.60
CA PHE A 315 7.48 16.71 -3.88
C PHE A 315 6.68 16.58 -2.58
N SER A 316 5.63 17.39 -2.50
CA SER A 316 4.53 17.20 -1.57
C SER A 316 4.01 15.78 -1.75
N ALA A 317 3.77 15.07 -0.64
CA ALA A 317 3.04 13.81 -0.63
C ALA A 317 1.56 14.07 -0.94
N THR A 318 1.29 14.49 -2.16
CA THR A 318 -0.03 14.41 -2.77
C THR A 318 0.11 13.30 -3.81
N ILE A 319 -0.33 12.09 -3.47
CA ILE A 319 -0.74 11.16 -4.52
C ILE A 319 -1.93 11.84 -5.19
N VAL A 320 -1.59 12.63 -6.20
CA VAL A 320 -2.54 13.26 -7.09
C VAL A 320 -3.11 12.13 -7.94
N ALA A 321 -4.17 11.50 -7.42
CA ALA A 321 -5.21 11.01 -8.29
C ALA A 321 -5.90 12.25 -8.89
N GLN A 322 -5.37 12.80 -10.00
CA GLN A 322 -6.09 13.86 -10.71
C GLN A 322 -6.93 13.26 -11.83
N SER A 323 -8.24 13.31 -11.60
CA SER A 323 -9.13 13.86 -12.60
C SER A 323 -9.09 15.39 -12.54
N GLN A 324 -8.51 15.98 -13.59
CA GLN A 324 -8.90 17.25 -14.23
C GLN A 324 -8.80 18.60 -13.47
N VAL A 325 -7.94 19.45 -14.06
CA VAL A 325 -8.00 20.93 -14.20
C VAL A 325 -7.16 21.78 -13.23
N LEU A 326 -6.57 22.78 -13.89
CA LEU A 326 -5.60 23.79 -13.51
C LEU A 326 -6.09 24.79 -12.45
N ASP A 327 -5.07 25.37 -11.82
CA ASP A 327 -5.04 26.72 -11.24
C ASP A 327 -5.50 26.86 -9.77
N ARG A 328 -4.51 26.92 -8.86
CA ARG A 328 -4.20 28.10 -8.03
C ARG A 328 -3.32 27.74 -6.83
N THR A 329 -2.23 28.51 -6.73
CA THR A 329 -1.47 28.93 -5.55
C THR A 329 -1.90 28.34 -4.19
N ALA A 330 -1.16 27.34 -3.70
CA ALA A 330 -1.15 26.96 -2.30
C ALA A 330 0.16 27.46 -1.66
N THR A 331 0.04 28.54 -0.90
CA THR A 331 1.06 29.07 0.00
C THR A 331 1.49 28.00 1.01
N GLY A 332 2.79 27.92 1.25
CA GLY A 332 3.41 26.90 2.08
C GLY A 332 2.93 26.89 3.53
N GLY A 333 3.09 25.70 4.14
CA GLY A 333 3.09 25.55 5.59
C GLY A 333 2.16 24.45 6.11
N TRP A 334 2.47 23.17 5.89
CA TRP A 334 1.88 22.08 6.69
C TRP A 334 2.89 20.95 6.86
N CYS A 335 3.76 21.10 7.85
CA CYS A 335 4.68 20.06 8.29
C CYS A 335 4.94 20.24 9.79
N THR A 336 3.92 20.14 10.65
CA THR A 336 4.10 20.10 12.13
C THR A 336 2.84 19.83 12.98
N GLU A 337 1.69 19.47 12.43
CA GLU A 337 0.58 18.95 13.25
C GLU A 337 0.53 17.42 13.12
N GLU A 338 0.00 16.74 14.13
CA GLU A 338 -0.30 15.29 14.16
C GLU A 338 0.71 14.34 14.85
N PHE A 339 1.03 14.63 16.11
CA PHE A 339 0.95 13.62 17.19
C PHE A 339 -0.04 14.08 18.26
N GLY A 340 -1.26 14.35 17.79
CA GLY A 340 -2.44 14.52 18.62
C GLY A 340 -3.28 13.24 18.72
N LEU A 341 -2.78 12.09 18.25
CA LEU A 341 -3.33 10.74 18.41
C LEU A 341 -2.21 9.70 18.28
#